data_AF-A0A9P5XD80-F1
#
_entry.id   AF-A0A9P5XD80-F1
#
_cell.length_a   1.000
_cell.length_b   1.000
_cell.length_c   1.000
_cell.angle_alpha   90.00
_cell.angle_beta   90.00
_cell.angle_gamma   90.00
#
_symmetry.space_group_name_H-M   'P 1'
#
loop_
_entity.id
_entity.type
_entity.pdbx_description
1 polymer ?
#
loop_
_entity_poly.entity_id
_entity_poly.type
_entity_poly.pdbx_seq_one_letter_code
_entity_poly.pdbx_strand_id
1 'polypeptide(L)'
;MDTFLHVHGGYHETFCPSDIPASICQYCGTTLTGTTTIPPSPIPHLLGSNAIPTGGQGQLVRGAIGVAMVDIRRLEGEIRRVSSVLAQLQGEYRALGEHRRFTEVEDSFDPREGPLVLTQVCSAWRQTAIATPQLW
;
A
#
# COMPACT_ATOMS: atom_id res chain seq x y z
N MET A 1 -13.24 13.74 -48.97
CA MET A 1 -14.00 14.59 -48.05
C MET A 1 -15.39 14.01 -48.02
N ASP A 2 -15.84 13.25 -47.03
CA ASP A 2 -15.37 13.04 -45.66
C ASP A 2 -15.75 11.65 -45.18
N THR A 3 -14.89 11.12 -44.31
CA THR A 3 -14.96 9.79 -43.70
C THR A 3 -15.90 9.84 -42.49
N PHE A 4 -17.08 9.21 -42.56
CA PHE A 4 -17.91 8.99 -41.38
C PHE A 4 -17.61 7.61 -40.78
N LEU A 5 -16.89 7.62 -39.67
CA LEU A 5 -16.58 6.46 -38.85
C LEU A 5 -17.86 5.83 -38.28
N HIS A 6 -18.06 4.57 -38.61
CA HIS A 6 -18.96 3.65 -37.91
C HIS A 6 -18.37 3.37 -36.52
N VAL A 7 -19.02 3.83 -35.45
CA VAL A 7 -18.66 3.44 -34.07
C VAL A 7 -19.72 2.45 -33.58
N HIS A 8 -19.48 1.16 -33.81
CA HIS A 8 -20.10 0.09 -33.02
C HIS A 8 -19.39 0.04 -31.66
N GLY A 9 -19.83 0.88 -30.73
CA GLY A 9 -19.51 0.74 -29.32
C GLY A 9 -20.49 -0.25 -28.69
N GLY A 10 -20.13 -1.53 -28.65
CA GLY A 10 -20.89 -2.56 -27.94
C GLY A 10 -20.97 -2.22 -26.45
N TYR A 11 -22.18 -2.02 -25.95
CA TYR A 11 -22.48 -1.93 -24.53
C TYR A 11 -22.28 -3.32 -23.93
N HIS A 12 -21.11 -3.57 -23.32
CA HIS A 12 -20.97 -4.63 -22.33
C HIS A 12 -21.65 -4.14 -21.04
N GLU A 13 -22.93 -4.44 -20.90
CA GLU A 13 -23.62 -4.42 -19.61
C GLU A 13 -22.84 -5.31 -18.63
N THR A 14 -22.09 -4.68 -17.73
CA THR A 14 -21.48 -5.37 -16.61
C THR A 14 -22.58 -5.57 -15.57
N PHE A 15 -23.22 -6.73 -15.66
CA PHE A 15 -24.09 -7.29 -14.65
C PHE A 15 -23.30 -7.35 -13.32
N CYS A 16 -23.60 -6.46 -12.36
CA CYS A 16 -22.98 -6.50 -11.04
C CYS A 16 -23.55 -7.71 -10.28
N PRO A 17 -22.76 -8.76 -9.98
CA PRO A 17 -23.23 -9.86 -9.15
C PRO A 17 -23.36 -9.35 -7.71
N SER A 18 -24.50 -9.65 -7.09
CA SER A 18 -24.92 -9.17 -5.77
C SER A 18 -24.11 -9.72 -4.58
N ASP A 19 -22.99 -10.40 -4.81
CA ASP A 19 -22.15 -10.97 -3.77
C ASP A 19 -20.68 -10.77 -4.15
N ILE A 20 -20.05 -9.71 -3.61
CA ILE A 20 -18.60 -9.52 -3.76
C ILE A 20 -17.92 -10.25 -2.59
N PRO A 21 -17.31 -11.43 -2.81
CA PRO A 21 -16.48 -12.04 -1.77
C PRO A 21 -15.30 -11.12 -1.46
N ALA A 22 -14.79 -11.19 -0.23
CA ALA A 22 -13.69 -10.37 0.26
C ALA A 22 -12.59 -10.25 -0.81
N SER A 23 -12.40 -9.04 -1.34
CA SER A 23 -11.45 -8.82 -2.42
C SER A 23 -10.05 -9.08 -1.90
N ILE A 24 -9.26 -9.84 -2.63
CA ILE A 24 -7.88 -10.15 -2.27
C ILE A 24 -6.98 -9.12 -2.95
N CYS A 25 -5.97 -8.61 -2.23
CA CYS A 25 -4.98 -7.74 -2.84
C CYS A 25 -4.22 -8.51 -3.93
N GLN A 26 -4.30 -8.06 -5.18
CA GLN A 26 -3.65 -8.74 -6.31
C GLN A 26 -2.12 -8.76 -6.22
N TYR A 27 -1.53 -7.88 -5.41
CA TYR A 27 -0.08 -7.76 -5.26
C TYR A 27 0.49 -8.59 -4.12
N CYS A 28 -0.18 -8.63 -2.96
CA CYS A 28 0.34 -9.31 -1.76
C CYS A 28 -0.51 -10.49 -1.28
N GLY A 29 -1.66 -10.77 -1.89
CA GLY A 29 -2.50 -11.93 -1.55
C GLY A 29 -3.29 -11.81 -0.24
N THR A 30 -3.16 -10.69 0.48
CA THR A 30 -3.92 -10.48 1.73
C THR A 30 -5.40 -10.23 1.42
N THR A 31 -6.28 -10.90 2.17
CA THR A 31 -7.73 -10.64 2.16
C THR A 31 -8.00 -9.20 2.61
N LEU A 32 -8.64 -8.39 1.77
CA LEU A 32 -9.06 -7.04 2.13
C LEU A 32 -10.30 -7.15 3.02
N THR A 33 -10.07 -7.13 4.33
CA THR A 33 -11.14 -7.05 5.32
C THR A 33 -11.62 -5.61 5.48
N GLY A 34 -12.93 -5.42 5.63
CA GLY A 34 -13.50 -4.09 5.88
C GLY A 34 -13.68 -3.22 4.64
N THR A 35 -13.72 -3.81 3.45
CA THR A 35 -14.13 -3.12 2.22
C THR A 35 -15.54 -2.59 2.39
N THR A 36 -15.71 -1.28 2.23
CA THR A 36 -17.03 -0.66 2.25
C THR A 36 -17.70 -0.98 0.92
N THR A 37 -18.69 -1.88 0.92
CA THR A 37 -19.56 -2.06 -0.24
C THR A 37 -20.34 -0.78 -0.44
N ILE A 38 -20.31 -0.21 -1.65
CA ILE A 38 -21.11 0.98 -1.96
C ILE A 38 -22.58 0.58 -1.81
N PRO A 39 -23.34 1.17 -0.86
CA PRO A 39 -24.73 0.81 -0.68
C PRO A 39 -25.52 1.24 -1.92
N PRO A 40 -26.50 0.43 -2.38
CA PRO A 40 -27.37 0.82 -3.47
C PRO A 40 -28.18 2.05 -3.09
N SER A 41 -28.63 2.82 -4.08
CA SER A 41 -29.49 3.98 -3.83
C SER A 41 -30.76 3.55 -3.07
N PRO A 42 -31.15 4.26 -2.01
CA PRO A 42 -32.36 3.94 -1.24
C PRO A 42 -33.67 4.23 -2.00
N ILE A 43 -33.59 4.98 -3.11
CA ILE A 43 -34.73 5.36 -3.96
C ILE A 43 -34.37 5.20 -5.44
N PRO A 44 -34.08 3.96 -5.90
CA PRO A 44 -33.52 3.72 -7.22
C PRO A 44 -34.48 4.15 -8.35
N HIS A 45 -35.79 4.05 -8.13
CA HIS A 45 -36.83 4.41 -9.11
C HIS A 45 -36.94 5.91 -9.37
N LEU A 46 -36.37 6.76 -8.51
CA LEU A 46 -36.34 8.21 -8.73
C LEU A 46 -35.09 8.65 -9.50
N LEU A 47 -34.07 7.80 -9.61
CA LEU A 47 -32.86 8.11 -10.36
C LEU A 47 -33.19 8.23 -11.86
N GLY A 48 -32.81 9.35 -12.47
CA GLY A 48 -33.10 9.63 -13.89
C GLY A 48 -34.55 10.01 -14.19
N SER A 49 -35.40 10.19 -13.16
CA SER A 49 -36.77 10.67 -13.31
C SER A 49 -36.90 12.15 -12.93
N ASN A 50 -37.94 12.84 -13.41
CA ASN A 50 -38.31 14.18 -12.96
C ASN A 50 -39.29 14.16 -11.77
N ALA A 51 -39.47 13.01 -11.11
CA ALA A 51 -40.39 12.88 -10.00
C ALA A 51 -39.79 13.48 -8.71
N ILE A 52 -40.59 14.26 -7.98
CA ILE A 52 -40.18 14.89 -6.73
C ILE A 52 -40.29 13.85 -5.59
N PRO A 53 -39.23 13.65 -4.78
CA PRO A 53 -39.30 12.73 -3.64
C PRO A 53 -40.34 13.18 -2.62
N THR A 54 -41.09 12.20 -2.09
CA THR A 54 -41.96 12.41 -0.93
C THR A 54 -41.14 12.69 0.34
N GLY A 55 -41.78 13.23 1.38
CA GLY A 55 -41.12 13.49 2.67
C GLY A 55 -40.44 12.26 3.29
N GLY A 56 -41.11 11.09 3.21
CA GLY A 56 -40.55 9.82 3.69
C GLY A 56 -39.36 9.33 2.85
N GLN A 57 -39.42 9.46 1.53
CA GLN A 57 -38.27 9.17 0.65
C GLN A 57 -37.08 10.10 0.94
N GLY A 58 -37.34 11.38 1.25
CA GLY A 58 -36.31 12.31 1.69
C GLY A 58 -35.65 11.91 3.01
N GLN A 59 -36.39 11.27 3.93
CA GLN A 59 -35.81 10.71 5.16
C GLN A 59 -34.89 9.52 4.87
N LEU A 60 -35.27 8.63 3.94
CA LEU A 60 -34.42 7.50 3.52
C LEU A 60 -33.09 7.98 2.95
N VAL A 61 -33.11 9.02 2.10
CA VAL A 61 -31.89 9.63 1.56
C VAL A 61 -31.01 10.21 2.67
N ARG A 62 -31.60 10.96 3.62
CA ARG A 62 -30.85 11.50 4.76
C ARG A 62 -30.24 10.40 5.64
N GLY A 63 -30.95 9.30 5.84
CA GLY A 63 -30.43 8.14 6.56
C GLY A 63 -29.22 7.51 5.83
N ALA A 64 -29.32 7.30 4.53
CA ALA A 64 -28.23 6.76 3.71
C ALA A 64 -26.99 7.69 3.72
N ILE A 65 -27.18 9.01 3.68
CA ILE A 65 -26.09 9.99 3.85
C ILE A 65 -25.44 9.82 5.23
N GLY A 66 -26.24 9.66 6.29
CA GLY A 66 -25.72 9.42 7.64
C GLY A 66 -24.81 8.19 7.73
N VAL A 67 -25.23 7.08 7.10
CA VAL A 67 -24.42 5.86 7.02
C VAL A 67 -23.11 6.12 6.27
N ALA A 68 -23.18 6.73 5.08
CA ALA A 68 -21.99 7.04 4.29
C ALA A 68 -21.00 7.96 5.05
N MET A 69 -21.51 8.91 5.84
CA MET A 69 -20.67 9.77 6.67
C MET A 69 -19.93 9.01 7.77
N VAL A 70 -20.56 8.00 8.38
CA VAL A 70 -19.89 7.13 9.37
C VAL A 70 -18.73 6.38 8.70
N ASP A 71 -18.96 5.83 7.51
CA ASP A 71 -17.94 5.11 6.76
C ASP A 71 -16.78 6.01 6.32
N ILE A 72 -17.07 7.24 5.88
CA ILE A 72 -16.02 8.22 5.53
C ILE A 72 -15.14 8.51 6.74
N ARG A 73 -15.75 8.77 7.91
CA ARG A 73 -14.98 9.03 9.14
C ARG A 73 -14.13 7.85 9.57
N ARG A 74 -14.63 6.62 9.39
CA ARG A 74 -13.86 5.39 9.63
C ARG A 74 -12.62 5.36 8.72
N LEU A 75 -12.79 5.62 7.43
CA LEU A 75 -11.69 5.65 6.46
C LEU A 75 -10.67 6.77 6.76
N GLU A 76 -11.12 7.96 7.14
CA GLU A 76 -10.24 9.05 7.58
C GLU A 76 -9.42 8.68 8.83
N GLY A 77 -9.97 7.88 9.73
CA GLY A 77 -9.26 7.32 10.88
C GLY A 77 -8.14 6.37 10.45
N GLU A 78 -8.44 5.44 9.55
CA GLU A 78 -7.45 4.50 9.02
C GLU A 78 -6.33 5.20 8.24
N ILE A 79 -6.66 6.21 7.43
CA ILE A 79 -5.65 7.02 6.73
C ILE A 79 -4.70 7.66 7.74
N ARG A 80 -5.24 8.32 8.78
CA ARG A 80 -4.42 8.94 9.82
C ARG A 80 -3.51 7.94 10.52
N ARG A 81 -4.04 6.76 10.86
CA ARG A 81 -3.27 5.69 11.51
C ARG A 81 -2.11 5.22 10.63
N VAL A 82 -2.38 4.92 9.36
CA VAL A 82 -1.35 4.45 8.42
C VAL A 82 -0.32 5.54 8.15
N SER A 83 -0.72 6.79 7.95
CA SER A 83 0.20 7.92 7.78
C SER A 83 1.11 8.11 8.99
N SER A 84 0.59 7.93 10.21
CA SER A 84 1.39 8.01 11.43
C SER A 84 2.47 6.93 11.49
N VAL A 85 2.12 5.68 11.17
CA VAL A 85 3.07 4.56 11.16
C VAL A 85 4.15 4.78 10.11
N LEU A 86 3.77 5.23 8.92
CA LEU A 86 4.73 5.55 7.87
C LEU A 86 5.68 6.68 8.27
N ALA A 87 5.18 7.73 8.91
CA ALA A 87 6.00 8.83 9.40
C ALA A 87 7.01 8.36 10.45
N GLN A 88 6.60 7.47 11.36
CA GLN A 88 7.49 6.86 12.35
C GLN A 88 8.60 6.04 11.67
N LEU A 89 8.23 5.11 10.78
CA LEU A 89 9.20 4.27 10.07
C LEU A 89 10.18 5.11 9.27
N GLN A 90 9.72 6.17 8.60
CA GLN A 90 10.60 7.10 7.91
C GLN A 90 11.58 7.82 8.85
N GLY A 91 11.15 8.17 10.06
CA GLY A 91 12.03 8.72 11.10
C GLY A 91 13.09 7.71 11.55
N GLU A 92 12.69 6.46 11.80
CA GLU A 92 13.61 5.37 12.16
C GLU A 92 14.62 5.10 11.05
N TYR A 93 14.19 5.06 9.78
CA TYR A 93 15.10 4.92 8.65
C TYR A 93 16.10 6.08 8.53
N ARG A 94 15.69 7.32 8.84
CA ARG A 94 16.62 8.46 8.85
C ARG A 94 17.67 8.32 9.95
N ALA A 95 17.26 7.95 11.16
CA ALA A 95 18.18 7.74 12.28
C ALA A 95 19.18 6.61 11.98
N LEU A 96 18.72 5.50 11.41
CA LEU A 96 19.59 4.41 10.95
C LEU A 96 20.50 4.83 9.78
N GLY A 97 19.99 5.64 8.85
CA GLY A 97 20.78 6.18 7.74
C GLY A 97 21.87 7.14 8.20
N GLU A 98 21.60 7.94 9.23
CA GLU A 98 22.59 8.81 9.88
C GLU A 98 23.63 8.00 10.66
N HIS A 99 23.20 6.93 11.34
CA HIS A 99 24.11 5.97 11.96
C HIS A 99 25.02 5.27 10.93
N ARG A 100 24.47 4.89 9.77
CA ARG A 100 25.26 4.31 8.66
C ARG A 100 26.24 5.31 8.06
N ARG A 101 25.92 6.61 8.06
CA ARG A 101 26.82 7.68 7.59
C ARG A 101 28.01 7.89 8.55
N PHE A 102 27.86 7.57 9.84
CA PHE A 102 28.96 7.60 10.82
C PHE A 102 29.89 6.38 10.76
N THR A 103 29.55 5.35 9.98
CA THR A 103 30.46 4.26 9.60
C THR A 103 31.10 4.47 8.22
N GLU A 104 31.28 5.72 7.78
CA GLU A 104 32.45 5.99 6.93
C GLU A 104 33.66 5.93 7.86
N VAL A 105 34.25 4.74 7.98
CA VAL A 105 35.66 4.63 8.34
C VAL A 105 36.38 5.58 7.38
N GLU A 106 37.06 6.58 7.92
CA GLU A 106 37.88 7.49 7.14
C GLU A 106 38.76 6.61 6.24
N ASP A 107 38.53 6.69 4.93
CA ASP A 107 39.17 5.82 3.93
C ASP A 107 40.60 6.31 3.71
N SER A 108 41.41 6.26 4.76
CA SER A 108 42.84 6.50 4.71
C SER A 108 43.52 5.26 4.13
N PHE A 109 43.16 4.90 2.88
CA PHE A 109 44.03 4.08 2.06
C PHE A 109 45.20 4.95 1.63
N ASP A 110 46.18 5.11 2.52
CA ASP A 110 47.53 5.38 2.08
C ASP A 110 48.12 4.04 1.62
N PRO A 111 48.48 3.85 0.35
CA PRO A 111 49.17 2.64 -0.10
C PRO A 111 50.51 2.39 0.63
N ARG A 112 51.03 3.36 1.39
CA ARG A 112 52.20 3.23 2.27
C ARG A 112 51.84 2.86 3.71
N GLU A 113 50.61 3.11 4.14
CA GLU A 113 50.05 2.72 5.45
C GLU A 113 48.87 1.77 5.21
N GLY A 114 49.16 0.59 4.66
CA GLY A 114 48.12 -0.38 4.28
C GLY A 114 47.19 -0.73 5.46
N PRO A 115 45.88 -0.95 5.23
CA PRO A 115 44.93 -1.23 6.29
C PRO A 115 45.26 -2.57 6.96
N LEU A 116 45.80 -2.49 8.18
CA LEU A 116 46.17 -3.64 9.02
C LEU A 116 44.96 -4.47 9.48
N VAL A 117 43.74 -4.10 9.09
CA VAL A 117 42.49 -4.76 9.50
C VAL A 117 42.26 -6.06 8.70
N LEU A 118 42.69 -6.13 7.43
CA LEU A 118 42.57 -7.35 6.63
C LEU A 118 43.57 -8.43 7.05
N THR A 119 44.72 -8.08 7.64
CA THR A 119 45.74 -9.07 8.03
C THR A 119 45.43 -9.77 9.35
N GLN A 120 44.67 -9.16 10.25
CA GLN A 120 44.29 -9.78 11.53
C GLN A 120 43.19 -10.83 11.39
N VAL A 121 42.21 -10.60 10.51
CA VAL A 121 41.19 -11.62 10.19
C VAL A 121 41.83 -12.80 9.46
N CYS A 122 42.84 -12.54 8.62
CA CYS A 122 43.53 -13.58 7.85
C CYS A 122 44.40 -14.50 8.70
N SER A 123 45.01 -14.07 9.81
CA SER A 123 45.89 -14.95 10.60
C SER A 123 45.10 -16.02 11.36
N ALA A 124 44.00 -15.64 12.02
CA ALA A 124 43.12 -16.55 12.74
C ALA A 124 42.42 -17.54 11.79
N TRP A 125 41.95 -17.06 10.63
CA TRP A 125 41.41 -17.93 9.59
C TRP A 125 42.47 -18.88 9.02
N ARG A 126 43.70 -18.39 8.78
CA ARG A 126 44.80 -19.23 8.31
C ARG A 126 45.18 -20.31 9.31
N GLN A 127 45.25 -19.99 10.61
CA GLN A 127 45.51 -20.99 11.64
C GLN A 127 44.39 -22.02 11.75
N THR A 128 43.12 -21.59 11.68
CA THR A 128 41.98 -22.51 11.70
C THR A 128 41.97 -23.43 10.47
N ALA A 129 42.25 -22.89 9.28
CA ALA A 129 42.33 -23.66 8.03
C ALA A 129 43.49 -24.66 8.02
N ILE A 130 44.65 -24.29 8.57
CA ILE A 130 45.80 -25.20 8.71
C ILE A 130 45.52 -26.26 9.78
N ALA A 131 44.89 -25.90 10.90
CA ALA A 131 44.61 -26.82 11.99
C ALA A 131 43.48 -27.82 11.68
N THR A 132 42.67 -27.56 10.65
CA THR A 132 41.46 -28.35 10.37
C THR A 132 41.38 -28.78 8.89
N PRO A 133 42.32 -29.60 8.39
CA PRO A 133 42.34 -30.03 6.98
C PRO A 133 41.17 -30.95 6.60
N GLN A 134 40.40 -31.45 7.59
CA GLN A 134 39.28 -32.37 7.36
C GLN A 134 37.99 -31.67 6.86
N LEU A 135 38.00 -30.33 6.76
CA LEU A 135 36.84 -29.51 6.37
C LEU A 135 36.82 -29.17 4.86
N TRP A 136 37.78 -29.67 4.08
CA TRP A 136 37.87 -29.46 2.63
C TRP A 136 38.45 -30.68 1.92
#